data_AF-A0A4V1UUA7-F1
#
_entry.id   AF-A0A4V1UUA7-F1
#
_cell.length_a   1.000
_cell.length_b   1.000
_cell.length_c   1.000
_cell.angle_alpha   90.00
_cell.angle_beta   90.00
_cell.angle_gamma   90.00
#
_symmetry.space_group_name_H-M   'P 1'
#
loop_
_entity.id
_entity.type
_entity.pdbx_description
1 polymer ?
#
loop_
_entity_poly.entity_id
_entity_poly.type
_entity_poly.pdbx_seq_one_letter_code
_entity_poly.pdbx_strand_id
1 'polypeptide(L)'
;MEAQIARGGGIVRIDAPAHAPYRNPILIWGGADVQLLGWDAKPWYVQPSVRHTGGFQTMGGGVYRKAAGASEDLGVVWDESLPNAQGRPTALYRAKTDSAQPAAGRFALFGGYLYLRLPGDVSPNGHAIEVAKAKAAISVANGSGSHVVVEHARLRGGTYAGLDVGTLAVGANLYVRLTSSEYATNGFAARGAYSESTFRDCETRYNSNDGFNIHGRGSVASTMVLTDCLSEWNLDEGASPHDNTRLIVRRGTYRDNGEAGFHAINTATMELTNVVVQRNSRNRTMGYYGGIDFNNDTRGKIQGCTIEGNFGPGFWRLKPVNVRVSDTVSRGNSQADR
;
A
#
# COMPACT_ATOMS: atom_id res chain seq x y z
N MET A 1 15.06 -8.23 19.59
CA MET A 1 16.39 -8.05 19.00
C MET A 1 16.17 -7.49 17.60
N GLU A 2 16.34 -6.17 17.44
CA GLU A 2 16.16 -5.50 16.15
C GLU A 2 17.42 -5.71 15.31
N ALA A 3 17.28 -6.28 14.12
CA ALA A 3 18.41 -6.37 13.19
C ALA A 3 18.61 -5.00 12.52
N GLN A 4 19.60 -4.23 12.98
CA GLN A 4 20.18 -3.12 12.21
C GLN A 4 21.15 -3.74 11.20
N ILE A 5 20.75 -3.86 9.93
CA ILE A 5 21.43 -4.75 8.99
C ILE A 5 22.71 -4.15 8.38
N ALA A 6 22.86 -2.82 8.27
CA ALA A 6 24.11 -2.27 7.72
C ALA A 6 24.34 -0.81 8.09
N ARG A 7 25.39 -0.52 8.84
CA ARG A 7 25.97 0.84 8.95
C ARG A 7 27.11 1.09 7.94
N GLY A 8 27.64 0.03 7.31
CA GLY A 8 28.81 0.09 6.42
C GLY A 8 28.53 -0.21 4.94
N GLY A 9 27.25 -0.35 4.57
CA GLY A 9 26.84 -0.76 3.22
C GLY A 9 27.11 -2.23 2.90
N GLY A 10 26.83 -2.63 1.66
CA GLY A 10 27.11 -3.97 1.12
C GLY A 10 25.89 -4.77 0.67
N ILE A 11 26.10 -6.05 0.40
CA ILE A 11 25.07 -6.98 -0.09
C ILE A 11 24.66 -7.91 1.05
N VAL A 12 23.36 -7.98 1.31
CA VAL A 12 22.73 -8.86 2.29
C VAL A 12 21.92 -9.90 1.52
N ARG A 13 22.33 -11.16 1.65
CA ARG A 13 21.56 -12.30 1.10
C ARG A 13 20.66 -12.87 2.18
N ILE A 14 19.38 -13.05 1.84
CA ILE A 14 18.33 -13.41 2.79
C ILE A 14 17.73 -14.76 2.40
N ASP A 15 17.76 -15.71 3.33
CA ASP A 15 17.01 -16.96 3.25
C ASP A 15 15.84 -16.89 4.24
N ALA A 16 14.66 -16.63 3.70
CA ALA A 16 13.42 -16.53 4.47
C ALA A 16 12.28 -17.06 3.60
N PRO A 17 12.08 -18.39 3.51
CA PRO A 17 11.08 -18.99 2.64
C PRO A 17 9.65 -18.76 3.17
N ALA A 18 8.64 -18.99 2.33
CA ALA A 18 7.23 -18.74 2.67
C ALA A 18 6.75 -19.43 3.96
N HIS A 19 7.24 -20.64 4.24
CA HIS A 19 6.88 -21.41 5.43
C HIS A 19 7.65 -20.99 6.70
N ALA A 20 8.74 -20.22 6.55
CA ALA A 20 9.56 -19.69 7.64
C ALA A 20 10.00 -18.25 7.34
N PRO A 21 9.05 -17.30 7.23
CA PRO A 21 9.36 -15.93 6.86
C PRO A 21 10.02 -15.17 8.01
N TYR A 22 10.77 -14.12 7.70
CA TYR A 22 11.35 -13.23 8.70
C TYR A 22 10.25 -12.43 9.42
N ARG A 23 10.17 -12.54 10.74
CA ARG A 23 9.02 -12.05 11.55
C ARG A 23 9.20 -10.68 12.18
N ASN A 24 10.34 -10.03 11.95
CA ASN A 24 10.66 -8.70 12.47
C ASN A 24 10.73 -7.69 11.31
N PRO A 25 10.62 -6.39 11.58
CA PRO A 25 10.89 -5.39 10.57
C PRO A 25 12.38 -5.39 10.18
N ILE A 26 12.68 -5.05 8.93
CA ILE A 26 14.01 -4.72 8.46
C ILE A 26 14.16 -3.20 8.43
N LEU A 27 15.20 -2.73 9.10
CA LEU A 27 15.46 -1.31 9.32
C LEU A 27 16.79 -0.93 8.65
N ILE A 28 16.73 -0.10 7.60
CA ILE A 28 17.90 0.43 6.92
C ILE A 28 18.04 1.91 7.25
N TRP A 29 19.10 2.25 7.99
CA TRP A 29 19.37 3.60 8.46
C TRP A 29 20.83 3.95 8.23
N GLY A 30 21.07 5.22 7.88
CA GLY A 30 22.42 5.74 7.62
C GLY A 30 22.77 5.77 6.13
N GLY A 31 23.75 6.61 5.79
CA GLY A 31 24.14 6.90 4.40
C GLY A 31 25.14 5.91 3.82
N ALA A 32 24.74 4.65 3.68
CA ALA A 32 25.54 3.65 2.97
C ALA A 32 24.69 2.88 1.96
N ASP A 33 25.32 2.45 0.87
CA ASP A 33 24.66 1.67 -0.19
C ASP A 33 24.41 0.24 0.28
N VAL A 34 23.17 -0.23 0.18
CA VAL A 34 22.76 -1.57 0.66
C VAL A 34 21.96 -2.28 -0.41
N GLN A 35 22.23 -3.57 -0.62
CA GLN A 35 21.39 -4.43 -1.45
C GLN A 35 20.80 -5.56 -0.62
N LEU A 36 19.47 -5.69 -0.62
CA LEU A 36 18.74 -6.80 -0.01
C LEU A 36 18.28 -7.75 -1.12
N LEU A 37 18.89 -8.93 -1.16
CA LEU A 37 18.65 -9.94 -2.20
C LEU A 37 18.23 -11.26 -1.57
N GLY A 38 17.33 -11.99 -2.22
CA GLY A 38 17.06 -13.37 -1.83
C GLY A 38 18.25 -14.29 -2.11
N TRP A 39 18.43 -15.32 -1.30
CA TRP A 39 19.45 -16.35 -1.54
C TRP A 39 19.20 -17.04 -2.90
N ASP A 40 20.23 -17.10 -3.75
CA ASP A 40 20.14 -17.59 -5.14
C ASP A 40 19.03 -16.95 -5.98
N ALA A 41 18.78 -15.64 -5.77
CA ALA A 41 17.72 -14.88 -6.46
C ALA A 41 16.30 -15.44 -6.25
N LYS A 42 16.09 -16.25 -5.20
CA LYS A 42 14.75 -16.75 -4.83
C LYS A 42 13.93 -15.66 -4.14
N PRO A 43 12.59 -15.74 -4.20
CA PRO A 43 11.73 -14.92 -3.36
C PRO A 43 12.02 -15.14 -1.87
N TRP A 44 12.01 -14.04 -1.11
CA TRP A 44 12.18 -14.06 0.34
C TRP A 44 11.06 -13.27 1.02
N TYR A 45 10.68 -13.68 2.22
CA TYR A 45 9.42 -13.29 2.84
C TYR A 45 9.64 -12.56 4.16
N VAL A 46 9.04 -11.37 4.30
CA VAL A 46 9.08 -10.55 5.51
C VAL A 46 7.67 -10.28 5.97
N GLN A 47 7.37 -10.66 7.21
CA GLN A 47 6.03 -10.62 7.77
C GLN A 47 6.11 -10.15 9.22
N PRO A 48 6.25 -8.84 9.51
CA PRO A 48 6.17 -8.29 10.86
C PRO A 48 4.73 -8.28 11.41
N SER A 49 3.96 -9.32 11.11
CA SER A 49 2.61 -9.57 11.60
C SER A 49 2.57 -10.86 12.42
N VAL A 50 1.47 -11.07 13.13
CA VAL A 50 1.09 -12.38 13.68
C VAL A 50 -0.15 -12.85 12.95
N ARG A 51 -0.08 -14.10 12.49
CA ARG A 51 -1.23 -14.84 12.00
C ARG A 51 -1.86 -15.60 13.14
N HIS A 52 -3.07 -15.21 13.54
CA HIS A 52 -3.84 -15.88 14.58
C HIS A 52 -4.89 -16.79 13.95
N THR A 53 -4.86 -18.08 14.32
CA THR A 53 -5.85 -19.07 13.86
C THR A 53 -6.84 -19.52 14.94
N GLY A 54 -6.68 -19.02 16.17
CA GLY A 54 -7.58 -19.34 17.25
C GLY A 54 -7.17 -18.74 18.59
N GLY A 55 -7.86 -19.15 19.65
CA GLY A 55 -7.68 -18.64 21.01
C GLY A 55 -8.29 -17.26 21.22
N PHE A 56 -9.34 -16.94 20.47
CA PHE A 56 -10.20 -15.79 20.73
C PHE A 56 -11.32 -16.18 21.70
N GLN A 57 -11.55 -15.36 22.72
CA GLN A 57 -12.61 -15.54 23.72
C GLN A 57 -13.88 -14.82 23.27
N THR A 58 -15.03 -15.46 23.39
CA THR A 58 -16.33 -14.81 23.14
C THR A 58 -16.64 -13.79 24.23
N MET A 59 -17.13 -12.63 23.82
CA MET A 59 -17.60 -11.54 24.69
C MET A 59 -19.12 -11.34 24.61
N GLY A 60 -19.83 -12.23 23.91
CA GLY A 60 -21.24 -12.06 23.56
C GLY A 60 -21.45 -11.09 22.39
N GLY A 61 -22.66 -11.12 21.80
CA GLY A 61 -23.04 -10.20 20.72
C GLY A 61 -22.20 -10.29 19.44
N GLY A 62 -21.60 -11.45 19.15
CA GLY A 62 -20.71 -11.66 18.01
C GLY A 62 -19.29 -11.09 18.19
N VAL A 63 -18.99 -10.48 19.35
CA VAL A 63 -17.68 -9.90 19.64
C VAL A 63 -16.76 -10.94 20.25
N TYR A 64 -15.50 -10.93 19.81
CA TYR A 64 -14.45 -11.78 20.33
C TYR A 64 -13.22 -10.94 20.71
N ARG A 65 -12.44 -11.42 21.68
CA ARG A 65 -11.19 -10.75 22.10
C ARG A 65 -10.00 -11.69 22.19
N LYS A 66 -8.80 -11.13 22.04
CA LYS A 66 -7.52 -11.83 22.25
C LYS A 66 -6.42 -10.85 22.65
N ALA A 67 -5.50 -11.27 23.52
CA ALA A 67 -4.23 -10.59 23.71
C ALA A 67 -3.35 -10.86 22.48
N ALA A 68 -3.29 -9.90 21.56
CA ALA A 68 -2.65 -10.06 20.25
C ALA A 68 -1.28 -9.37 20.14
N GLY A 69 -0.90 -8.53 21.12
CA GLY A 69 0.33 -7.73 21.03
C GLY A 69 0.32 -6.79 19.81
N ALA A 70 -0.86 -6.27 19.46
CA ALA A 70 -1.04 -5.34 18.35
C ALA A 70 -0.33 -4.01 18.65
N SER A 71 0.17 -3.34 17.60
CA SER A 71 0.63 -1.96 17.71
C SER A 71 -0.56 -1.02 17.91
N GLU A 72 -0.39 0.02 18.72
CA GLU A 72 -1.39 1.09 18.89
C GLU A 72 -1.64 1.88 17.60
N ASP A 73 -0.75 1.81 16.61
CA ASP A 73 -0.93 2.46 15.30
C ASP A 73 -1.72 1.58 14.31
N LEU A 74 -2.19 0.40 14.73
CA LEU A 74 -2.90 -0.52 13.85
C LEU A 74 -4.22 0.09 13.36
N GLY A 75 -4.33 0.29 12.05
CA GLY A 75 -5.54 0.79 11.39
C GLY A 75 -6.43 -0.30 10.77
N VAL A 76 -5.83 -1.45 10.43
CA VAL A 76 -6.51 -2.56 9.75
C VAL A 76 -6.05 -3.92 10.29
N VAL A 77 -6.99 -4.87 10.37
CA VAL A 77 -6.76 -6.30 10.57
C VAL A 77 -7.32 -7.03 9.35
N TRP A 78 -6.64 -8.08 8.90
CA TRP A 78 -7.07 -8.85 7.73
C TRP A 78 -7.50 -10.26 8.12
N ASP A 79 -8.66 -10.70 7.64
CA ASP A 79 -9.05 -12.11 7.63
C ASP A 79 -8.87 -12.67 6.21
N GLU A 80 -7.85 -13.50 6.06
CA GLU A 80 -7.53 -14.12 4.76
C GLU A 80 -8.51 -15.20 4.35
N SER A 81 -9.17 -15.81 5.34
CA SER A 81 -9.96 -17.02 5.18
C SER A 81 -11.44 -16.75 5.02
N LEU A 82 -11.91 -15.58 5.46
CA LEU A 82 -13.27 -15.12 5.24
C LEU A 82 -13.34 -14.25 3.98
N PRO A 83 -13.82 -14.79 2.85
CA PRO A 83 -14.02 -13.99 1.66
C PRO A 83 -15.13 -12.95 1.88
N ASN A 84 -14.88 -11.73 1.42
CA ASN A 84 -15.92 -10.71 1.28
C ASN A 84 -16.86 -11.05 0.09
N ALA A 85 -17.84 -10.17 -0.17
CA ALA A 85 -18.81 -10.36 -1.25
C ALA A 85 -18.18 -10.50 -2.66
N GLN A 86 -16.91 -10.10 -2.82
CA GLN A 86 -16.14 -10.19 -4.06
C GLN A 86 -15.15 -11.37 -4.06
N GLY A 87 -15.22 -12.26 -3.07
CA GLY A 87 -14.33 -13.43 -2.96
C GLY A 87 -12.90 -13.08 -2.52
N ARG A 88 -12.68 -11.92 -1.91
CA ARG A 88 -11.35 -11.41 -1.49
C ARG A 88 -11.19 -11.46 0.03
N PRO A 89 -9.96 -11.47 0.57
CA PRO A 89 -9.73 -11.31 2.00
C PRO A 89 -10.52 -10.15 2.60
N THR A 90 -11.03 -10.33 3.81
CA THR A 90 -11.84 -9.33 4.50
C THR A 90 -10.95 -8.42 5.34
N ALA A 91 -10.99 -7.11 5.07
CA ALA A 91 -10.41 -6.11 5.96
C ALA A 91 -11.39 -5.73 7.07
N LEU A 92 -10.89 -5.68 8.30
CA LEU A 92 -11.55 -5.06 9.43
C LEU A 92 -10.82 -3.77 9.77
N TYR A 93 -11.53 -2.65 9.67
CA TYR A 93 -10.99 -1.34 10.04
C TYR A 93 -11.17 -1.08 11.53
N ARG A 94 -10.25 -0.30 12.12
CA ARG A 94 -10.40 0.14 13.51
C ARG A 94 -11.68 0.94 13.68
N ALA A 95 -12.36 0.75 14.80
CA ALA A 95 -13.46 1.60 15.21
C ALA A 95 -12.97 3.03 15.43
N LYS A 96 -13.82 4.03 15.15
CA LYS A 96 -13.48 5.44 15.39
C LYS A 96 -13.18 5.72 16.87
N THR A 97 -13.84 4.99 17.75
CA THR A 97 -13.64 5.02 19.20
C THR A 97 -13.41 3.59 19.66
N ASP A 98 -12.27 3.34 20.29
CA ASP A 98 -11.98 2.01 20.84
C ASP A 98 -12.90 1.70 22.01
N SER A 99 -13.45 0.48 22.00
CA SER A 99 -14.28 -0.05 23.07
C SER A 99 -14.27 -1.57 23.02
N ALA A 100 -14.79 -2.21 24.07
CA ALA A 100 -14.98 -3.66 24.09
C ALA A 100 -16.10 -4.16 23.15
N GLN A 101 -16.78 -3.29 22.40
CA GLN A 101 -17.94 -3.61 21.57
C GLN A 101 -17.85 -2.93 20.19
N PRO A 102 -16.86 -3.31 19.34
CA PRO A 102 -16.77 -2.80 17.98
C PRO A 102 -18.00 -3.22 17.15
N ALA A 103 -18.39 -2.38 16.18
CA ALA A 103 -19.44 -2.72 15.23
C ALA A 103 -19.03 -3.90 14.33
N ALA A 104 -20.01 -4.54 13.67
CA ALA A 104 -19.72 -5.64 12.74
C ALA A 104 -18.77 -5.18 11.62
N GLY A 105 -17.80 -6.02 11.27
CA GLY A 105 -16.74 -5.70 10.31
C GLY A 105 -15.67 -4.74 10.85
N ARG A 106 -15.63 -4.49 12.16
CA ARG A 106 -14.64 -3.61 12.80
C ARG A 106 -13.87 -4.33 13.89
N PHE A 107 -12.72 -3.75 14.24
CA PHE A 107 -11.98 -4.10 15.43
C PHE A 107 -11.75 -2.87 16.32
N ALA A 108 -11.33 -3.09 17.56
CA ALA A 108 -10.89 -2.07 18.49
C ALA A 108 -9.73 -2.58 19.34
N LEU A 109 -8.85 -1.69 19.78
CA LEU A 109 -7.82 -1.97 20.77
C LEU A 109 -8.26 -1.38 22.11
N PHE A 110 -8.65 -2.22 23.06
CA PHE A 110 -9.21 -1.76 24.32
C PHE A 110 -8.67 -2.59 25.49
N GLY A 111 -8.18 -1.92 26.54
CA GLY A 111 -7.68 -2.59 27.75
C GLY A 111 -6.55 -3.60 27.49
N GLY A 112 -5.72 -3.39 26.46
CA GLY A 112 -4.63 -4.31 26.08
C GLY A 112 -5.05 -5.53 25.24
N TYR A 113 -6.31 -5.57 24.79
CA TYR A 113 -6.83 -6.65 23.94
C TYR A 113 -7.23 -6.13 22.56
N LEU A 114 -7.08 -6.99 21.56
CA LEU A 114 -7.75 -6.86 20.28
C LEU A 114 -9.18 -7.39 20.44
N TYR A 115 -10.17 -6.52 20.29
CA TYR A 115 -11.58 -6.86 20.14
C TYR A 115 -11.94 -6.82 18.66
N LEU A 116 -12.64 -7.84 18.16
CA LEU A 116 -13.10 -7.86 16.78
C LEU A 116 -14.51 -8.46 16.69
N ARG A 117 -15.26 -8.01 15.70
CA ARG A 117 -16.56 -8.55 15.33
C ARG A 117 -16.57 -8.79 13.84
N LEU A 118 -16.40 -10.06 13.42
CA LEU A 118 -16.39 -10.41 11.99
C LEU A 118 -17.77 -10.17 11.36
N PRO A 119 -17.85 -9.90 10.04
CA PRO A 119 -19.13 -9.83 9.34
C PRO A 119 -19.97 -11.09 9.54
N GLY A 120 -21.28 -10.92 9.76
CA GLY A 120 -22.19 -12.04 10.04
C GLY A 120 -22.01 -12.69 11.41
N ASP A 121 -21.29 -12.04 12.33
CA ASP A 121 -21.04 -12.50 13.71
C ASP A 121 -20.35 -13.88 13.79
N VAL A 122 -19.62 -14.25 12.74
CA VAL A 122 -18.88 -15.50 12.68
C VAL A 122 -17.71 -15.51 13.66
N SER A 123 -17.37 -16.70 14.16
CA SER A 123 -16.25 -16.85 15.10
C SER A 123 -14.91 -16.67 14.37
N PRO A 124 -13.96 -15.89 14.90
CA PRO A 124 -12.61 -15.80 14.34
C PRO A 124 -11.75 -17.05 14.63
N ASN A 125 -12.22 -17.97 15.47
CA ASN A 125 -11.51 -19.22 15.71
C ASN A 125 -11.66 -20.13 14.49
N GLY A 126 -10.53 -20.62 13.95
CA GLY A 126 -10.48 -21.38 12.69
C GLY A 126 -10.26 -20.51 11.45
N HIS A 127 -10.32 -19.19 11.59
CA HIS A 127 -9.98 -18.23 10.55
C HIS A 127 -8.48 -17.93 10.54
N ALA A 128 -7.99 -17.12 9.59
CA ALA A 128 -6.62 -16.66 9.52
C ALA A 128 -6.57 -15.13 9.66
N ILE A 129 -6.45 -14.68 10.92
CA ILE A 129 -6.47 -13.26 11.29
C ILE A 129 -5.05 -12.71 11.35
N GLU A 130 -4.68 -11.85 10.42
CA GLU A 130 -3.39 -11.18 10.35
C GLU A 130 -3.40 -9.83 11.08
N VAL A 131 -2.48 -9.68 12.02
CA VAL A 131 -2.34 -8.49 12.87
C VAL A 131 -0.91 -7.95 12.75
N ALA A 132 -0.75 -6.76 12.19
CA ALA A 132 0.57 -6.13 12.07
C ALA A 132 1.10 -5.67 13.44
N LYS A 133 2.42 -5.82 13.65
CA LYS A 133 3.11 -5.40 14.88
C LYS A 133 4.11 -4.27 14.66
N ALA A 134 4.51 -4.02 13.42
CA ALA A 134 5.48 -2.98 13.06
C ALA A 134 4.89 -2.01 12.05
N LYS A 135 5.53 -0.84 11.96
CA LYS A 135 5.19 0.20 10.98
C LYS A 135 5.25 -0.30 9.54
N ALA A 136 6.30 -1.05 9.22
CA ALA A 136 6.50 -1.66 7.91
C ALA A 136 7.32 -2.95 7.99
N ALA A 137 7.25 -3.76 6.93
CA ALA A 137 8.12 -4.92 6.74
C ALA A 137 9.56 -4.47 6.45
N ILE A 138 9.72 -3.43 5.64
CA ILE A 138 11.00 -2.76 5.40
C ILE A 138 10.80 -1.25 5.59
N SER A 139 11.65 -0.62 6.40
CA SER A 139 11.75 0.84 6.50
C SER A 139 13.15 1.28 6.07
N VAL A 140 13.21 2.25 5.16
CA VAL A 140 14.46 2.79 4.60
C VAL A 140 14.54 4.28 4.89
N ALA A 141 15.61 4.71 5.56
CA ALA A 141 15.90 6.12 5.83
C ALA A 141 17.41 6.35 5.80
N ASN A 142 17.95 6.29 4.58
CA ASN A 142 19.39 6.35 4.29
C ASN A 142 19.85 7.71 3.76
N GLY A 143 18.94 8.68 3.63
CA GLY A 143 19.20 9.95 2.94
C GLY A 143 19.22 9.77 1.42
N SER A 144 19.33 10.88 0.69
CA SER A 144 19.33 10.87 -0.78
C SER A 144 20.68 10.56 -1.42
N GLY A 145 21.76 10.55 -0.64
CA GLY A 145 23.13 10.32 -1.13
C GLY A 145 23.57 8.86 -1.18
N SER A 146 22.72 7.92 -0.74
CA SER A 146 23.03 6.49 -0.71
C SER A 146 21.91 5.70 -1.36
N HIS A 147 22.25 4.59 -1.98
CA HIS A 147 21.31 3.82 -2.78
C HIS A 147 20.98 2.47 -2.13
N VAL A 148 19.69 2.22 -1.95
CA VAL A 148 19.19 0.93 -1.47
C VAL A 148 18.55 0.15 -2.60
N VAL A 149 18.96 -1.10 -2.78
CA VAL A 149 18.33 -2.04 -3.72
C VAL A 149 17.58 -3.11 -2.93
N VAL A 150 16.32 -3.37 -3.31
CA VAL A 150 15.52 -4.47 -2.76
C VAL A 150 14.98 -5.31 -3.91
N GLU A 151 15.33 -6.60 -3.95
CA GLU A 151 14.86 -7.49 -5.01
C GLU A 151 14.19 -8.75 -4.47
N HIS A 152 13.13 -9.20 -5.13
CA HIS A 152 12.44 -10.47 -4.85
C HIS A 152 11.78 -10.57 -3.46
N ALA A 153 11.49 -9.45 -2.81
CA ALA A 153 10.86 -9.47 -1.49
C ALA A 153 9.34 -9.76 -1.59
N ARG A 154 8.80 -10.43 -0.57
CA ARG A 154 7.37 -10.67 -0.37
C ARG A 154 6.99 -10.10 0.98
N LEU A 155 6.45 -8.89 0.96
CA LEU A 155 6.17 -8.09 2.15
C LEU A 155 4.73 -8.30 2.59
N ARG A 156 4.52 -8.55 3.88
CA ARG A 156 3.20 -8.77 4.43
C ARG A 156 3.01 -8.02 5.74
N GLY A 157 1.97 -7.21 5.81
CA GLY A 157 1.66 -6.43 7.00
C GLY A 157 2.49 -5.15 7.13
N GLY A 158 1.98 -4.25 7.96
CA GLY A 158 2.57 -2.96 8.26
C GLY A 158 1.47 -2.00 8.67
N THR A 159 1.60 -1.37 9.84
CA THR A 159 0.60 -0.38 10.29
C THR A 159 0.56 0.86 9.42
N TYR A 160 1.63 1.12 8.65
CA TYR A 160 1.69 2.23 7.69
C TYR A 160 1.92 1.75 6.24
N ALA A 161 2.90 0.88 6.01
CA ALA A 161 3.20 0.38 4.66
C ALA A 161 3.88 -0.98 4.68
N GLY A 162 3.89 -1.74 3.58
CA GLY A 162 4.79 -2.89 3.46
C GLY A 162 6.25 -2.45 3.32
N LEU A 163 6.51 -1.45 2.47
CA LEU A 163 7.79 -0.74 2.39
C LEU A 163 7.57 0.75 2.63
N ASP A 164 8.27 1.28 3.64
CA ASP A 164 8.25 2.68 4.06
C ASP A 164 9.56 3.38 3.62
N VAL A 165 9.41 4.38 2.77
CA VAL A 165 10.47 5.13 2.11
C VAL A 165 10.62 6.49 2.79
N GLY A 166 11.74 6.66 3.47
CA GLY A 166 12.07 7.86 4.22
C GLY A 166 11.27 8.00 5.51
N THR A 167 11.51 9.13 6.17
CA THR A 167 10.80 9.59 7.37
C THR A 167 10.49 11.07 7.24
N LEU A 168 9.86 11.63 8.28
CA LEU A 168 9.65 13.08 8.36
C LEU A 168 10.95 13.90 8.38
N ALA A 169 12.08 13.31 8.77
CA ALA A 169 13.35 14.00 8.96
C ALA A 169 14.44 13.57 7.97
N VAL A 170 14.43 12.32 7.54
CA VAL A 170 15.49 11.72 6.71
C VAL A 170 14.86 11.10 5.48
N GLY A 171 15.33 11.50 4.30
CA GLY A 171 14.90 10.98 3.01
C GLY A 171 15.39 9.56 2.72
N ALA A 172 15.09 9.07 1.53
CA ALA A 172 15.65 7.82 1.03
C ALA A 172 15.83 7.82 -0.48
N ASN A 173 16.84 7.09 -0.96
CA ASN A 173 17.00 6.76 -2.37
C ASN A 173 17.03 5.24 -2.53
N LEU A 174 16.08 4.68 -3.29
CA LEU A 174 15.96 3.25 -3.48
C LEU A 174 15.47 2.82 -4.87
N TYR A 175 15.92 1.64 -5.27
CA TYR A 175 15.44 0.87 -6.40
C TYR A 175 14.87 -0.47 -5.92
N VAL A 176 13.64 -0.77 -6.28
CA VAL A 176 12.92 -1.97 -5.84
C VAL A 176 12.47 -2.75 -7.08
N ARG A 177 12.75 -4.05 -7.11
CA ARG A 177 12.37 -4.91 -8.22
C ARG A 177 11.71 -6.21 -7.79
N LEU A 178 10.77 -6.72 -8.59
CA LEU A 178 10.19 -8.06 -8.45
C LEU A 178 9.65 -8.31 -7.04
N THR A 179 9.10 -7.27 -6.41
CA THR A 179 8.72 -7.25 -5.00
C THR A 179 7.22 -7.04 -4.86
N SER A 180 6.59 -7.73 -3.90
CA SER A 180 5.16 -7.57 -3.63
C SER A 180 4.88 -7.08 -2.21
N SER A 181 3.75 -6.41 -2.02
CA SER A 181 3.26 -5.94 -0.72
C SER A 181 1.76 -6.19 -0.53
N GLU A 182 1.41 -6.80 0.61
CA GLU A 182 0.05 -7.17 0.97
C GLU A 182 -0.27 -6.91 2.44
N TYR A 183 -1.56 -6.68 2.72
CA TYR A 183 -2.12 -6.60 4.08
C TYR A 183 -1.50 -5.53 4.97
N ALA A 184 -0.92 -4.49 4.36
CA ALA A 184 -0.50 -3.28 5.05
C ALA A 184 -1.54 -2.17 4.89
N THR A 185 -1.32 -1.03 5.54
CA THR A 185 -2.10 0.17 5.24
C THR A 185 -1.84 0.61 3.79
N ASN A 186 -0.59 0.92 3.43
CA ASN A 186 -0.19 1.15 2.04
C ASN A 186 0.70 0.01 1.52
N GLY A 187 0.72 -0.25 0.22
CA GLY A 187 1.65 -1.22 -0.37
C GLY A 187 3.11 -0.76 -0.23
N PHE A 188 3.45 0.32 -0.94
CA PHE A 188 4.72 1.02 -0.85
C PHE A 188 4.45 2.52 -0.66
N ALA A 189 5.06 3.13 0.35
CA ALA A 189 4.77 4.52 0.69
C ALA A 189 6.04 5.34 0.92
N ALA A 190 6.07 6.56 0.40
CA ALA A 190 7.10 7.55 0.67
C ALA A 190 6.49 8.77 1.39
N ARG A 191 7.14 9.26 2.45
CA ARG A 191 6.64 10.43 3.17
C ARG A 191 7.73 11.33 3.74
N GLY A 192 7.40 12.63 3.81
CA GLY A 192 8.14 13.58 4.63
C GLY A 192 9.30 14.21 3.88
N ALA A 193 10.52 13.77 4.18
CA ALA A 193 11.74 14.31 3.61
C ALA A 193 11.95 13.84 2.16
N TYR A 194 12.82 14.56 1.43
CA TYR A 194 13.08 14.32 0.02
C TYR A 194 13.48 12.86 -0.24
N SER A 195 12.72 12.18 -1.07
CA SER A 195 12.98 10.78 -1.41
C SER A 195 12.83 10.53 -2.90
N GLU A 196 13.65 9.62 -3.41
CA GLU A 196 13.62 9.14 -4.78
C GLU A 196 13.43 7.63 -4.75
N SER A 197 12.36 7.16 -5.37
CA SER A 197 12.01 5.74 -5.35
C SER A 197 11.69 5.25 -6.75
N THR A 198 12.31 4.16 -7.16
CA THR A 198 12.01 3.49 -8.43
C THR A 198 11.55 2.08 -8.15
N PHE A 199 10.39 1.71 -8.70
CA PHE A 199 9.81 0.38 -8.59
C PHE A 199 9.65 -0.22 -9.98
N ARG A 200 10.11 -1.46 -10.14
CA ARG A 200 10.02 -2.19 -11.42
C ARG A 200 9.53 -3.61 -11.22
N ASP A 201 8.54 -4.02 -12.01
CA ASP A 201 7.93 -5.34 -11.90
C ASP A 201 7.43 -5.62 -10.46
N CYS A 202 6.91 -4.60 -9.77
CA CYS A 202 6.42 -4.69 -8.40
C CYS A 202 4.90 -4.80 -8.34
N GLU A 203 4.40 -5.45 -7.30
CA GLU A 203 2.98 -5.74 -7.13
C GLU A 203 2.46 -5.25 -5.77
N THR A 204 1.28 -4.64 -5.75
CA THR A 204 0.58 -4.31 -4.50
C THR A 204 -0.85 -4.79 -4.57
N ARG A 205 -1.29 -5.50 -3.52
CA ARG A 205 -2.67 -5.98 -3.42
C ARG A 205 -3.15 -6.09 -1.99
N TYR A 206 -4.46 -5.95 -1.80
CA TYR A 206 -5.09 -6.10 -0.50
C TYR A 206 -4.43 -5.23 0.58
N ASN A 207 -4.10 -3.99 0.23
CA ASN A 207 -3.74 -2.97 1.20
C ASN A 207 -4.97 -2.13 1.54
N SER A 208 -5.06 -1.63 2.77
CA SER A 208 -6.29 -0.98 3.23
C SER A 208 -6.44 0.46 2.75
N ASN A 209 -5.36 1.00 2.21
CA ASN A 209 -5.20 2.28 1.56
C ASN A 209 -4.59 2.03 0.17
N ASP A 210 -3.61 2.83 -0.26
CA ASP A 210 -3.12 2.82 -1.62
C ASP A 210 -2.13 1.70 -1.89
N GLY A 211 -2.05 1.28 -3.15
CA GLY A 211 -0.95 0.45 -3.62
C GLY A 211 0.40 1.18 -3.54
N PHE A 212 0.51 2.33 -4.19
CA PHE A 212 1.72 3.16 -4.22
C PHE A 212 1.40 4.59 -3.79
N ASN A 213 1.95 5.05 -2.66
CA ASN A 213 1.63 6.34 -2.07
C ASN A 213 2.88 7.23 -1.96
N ILE A 214 2.80 8.49 -2.35
CA ILE A 214 3.90 9.45 -2.18
C ILE A 214 3.42 10.80 -1.66
N HIS A 215 3.96 11.21 -0.51
CA HIS A 215 3.78 12.51 0.12
C HIS A 215 5.10 13.24 0.33
N GLY A 216 5.06 14.56 0.19
CA GLY A 216 6.15 15.47 0.53
C GLY A 216 5.69 16.42 1.63
N ARG A 217 6.51 16.66 2.65
CA ARG A 217 6.17 17.63 3.68
C ARG A 217 6.40 19.06 3.16
N GLY A 218 5.37 19.90 3.18
CA GLY A 218 5.48 21.29 2.73
C GLY A 218 5.81 21.36 1.23
N SER A 219 6.94 21.98 0.88
CA SER A 219 7.38 22.14 -0.51
C SER A 219 8.29 21.01 -1.02
N VAL A 220 8.49 19.93 -0.25
CA VAL A 220 9.38 18.82 -0.66
C VAL A 220 8.85 18.12 -1.91
N ALA A 221 9.68 18.03 -2.94
CA ALA A 221 9.34 17.48 -4.25
C ALA A 221 9.94 16.08 -4.48
N SER A 222 9.54 15.12 -3.67
CA SER A 222 9.94 13.72 -3.82
C SER A 222 9.45 13.11 -5.15
N THR A 223 10.18 12.14 -5.69
CA THR A 223 9.82 11.47 -6.95
C THR A 223 9.64 9.96 -6.75
N MET A 224 8.58 9.41 -7.35
CA MET A 224 8.34 7.98 -7.49
C MET A 224 8.23 7.61 -8.96
N VAL A 225 8.99 6.59 -9.39
CA VAL A 225 8.95 6.06 -10.75
C VAL A 225 8.47 4.61 -10.71
N LEU A 226 7.39 4.31 -11.41
CA LEU A 226 6.81 2.98 -11.52
C LEU A 226 6.98 2.47 -12.95
N THR A 227 7.48 1.26 -13.13
CA THR A 227 7.64 0.64 -14.45
C THR A 227 7.20 -0.81 -14.44
N ASP A 228 6.25 -1.18 -15.30
CA ASP A 228 5.72 -2.54 -15.37
C ASP A 228 5.15 -3.04 -14.03
N CYS A 229 4.61 -2.14 -13.20
CA CYS A 229 4.02 -2.48 -11.90
C CYS A 229 2.55 -2.90 -12.02
N LEU A 230 2.09 -3.69 -11.05
CA LEU A 230 0.69 -4.07 -10.83
C LEU A 230 0.19 -3.47 -9.52
N SER A 231 -0.99 -2.87 -9.55
CA SER A 231 -1.73 -2.47 -8.35
C SER A 231 -3.16 -2.96 -8.48
N GLU A 232 -3.58 -3.90 -7.62
CA GLU A 232 -4.92 -4.44 -7.67
C GLU A 232 -5.56 -4.74 -6.32
N TRP A 233 -6.87 -4.51 -6.22
CA TRP A 233 -7.64 -4.82 -5.00
C TRP A 233 -7.12 -4.13 -3.74
N ASN A 234 -6.44 -2.99 -3.88
CA ASN A 234 -6.23 -2.08 -2.76
C ASN A 234 -7.55 -1.39 -2.45
N LEU A 235 -7.83 -1.11 -1.17
CA LEU A 235 -9.14 -0.62 -0.75
C LEU A 235 -9.34 0.88 -0.98
N ASP A 236 -8.25 1.60 -1.27
CA ASP A 236 -8.25 2.99 -1.72
C ASP A 236 -7.69 3.07 -3.16
N GLU A 237 -6.65 3.86 -3.44
CA GLU A 237 -6.15 4.03 -4.79
C GLU A 237 -5.13 2.98 -5.27
N GLY A 238 -5.03 2.84 -6.59
CA GLY A 238 -3.95 2.07 -7.19
C GLY A 238 -2.58 2.73 -6.96
N ALA A 239 -2.48 4.03 -7.21
CA ALA A 239 -1.34 4.87 -6.84
C ALA A 239 -1.73 6.35 -6.72
N SER A 240 -1.17 7.06 -5.74
CA SER A 240 -1.52 8.48 -5.50
C SER A 240 -0.28 9.33 -5.17
N PRO A 241 0.01 10.38 -5.97
CA PRO A 241 0.92 11.44 -5.56
C PRO A 241 0.19 12.61 -4.92
N HIS A 242 0.73 13.07 -3.80
CA HIS A 242 0.19 14.18 -3.02
C HIS A 242 1.16 15.34 -2.94
N ASP A 243 0.64 16.51 -2.57
CA ASP A 243 1.43 17.69 -2.25
C ASP A 243 2.32 18.13 -3.41
N ASN A 244 3.61 18.42 -3.21
CA ASN A 244 4.51 18.89 -4.26
C ASN A 244 5.29 17.75 -4.96
N THR A 245 4.80 16.52 -4.89
CA THR A 245 5.54 15.32 -5.34
C THR A 245 5.30 15.01 -6.82
N ARG A 246 6.14 14.10 -7.36
CA ARG A 246 6.06 13.65 -8.75
C ARG A 246 5.94 12.13 -8.85
N LEU A 247 4.92 11.65 -9.54
CA LEU A 247 4.76 10.26 -9.93
C LEU A 247 4.94 10.10 -11.45
N ILE A 248 5.82 9.21 -11.86
CA ILE A 248 6.06 8.86 -13.27
C ILE A 248 5.78 7.38 -13.44
N VAL A 249 4.84 7.03 -14.31
CA VAL A 249 4.43 5.65 -14.55
C VAL A 249 4.62 5.28 -16.01
N ARG A 250 5.34 4.18 -16.24
CA ARG A 250 5.67 3.66 -17.56
C ARG A 250 5.21 2.21 -17.65
N ARG A 251 4.10 1.97 -18.35
CA ARG A 251 3.44 0.67 -18.42
C ARG A 251 2.98 0.16 -17.04
N GLY A 252 2.37 -1.02 -17.02
CA GLY A 252 1.77 -1.60 -15.83
C GLY A 252 0.24 -1.61 -15.90
N THR A 253 -0.36 -2.25 -14.90
CA THR A 253 -1.81 -2.45 -14.80
C THR A 253 -2.32 -2.03 -13.43
N TYR A 254 -3.34 -1.19 -13.39
CA TYR A 254 -3.90 -0.63 -12.17
C TYR A 254 -5.41 -0.86 -12.20
N ARG A 255 -5.87 -1.85 -11.42
CA ARG A 255 -7.22 -2.38 -11.59
C ARG A 255 -7.90 -2.80 -10.32
N ASP A 256 -9.23 -2.78 -10.35
CA ASP A 256 -10.06 -3.32 -9.27
C ASP A 256 -9.76 -2.70 -7.89
N ASN A 257 -9.21 -1.48 -7.85
CA ASN A 257 -8.99 -0.74 -6.59
C ASN A 257 -10.31 -0.11 -6.10
N GLY A 258 -10.40 0.12 -4.80
CA GLY A 258 -11.59 0.60 -4.12
C GLY A 258 -11.97 2.03 -4.53
N GLU A 259 -10.97 2.90 -4.66
CA GLU A 259 -11.10 4.24 -5.21
C GLU A 259 -10.40 4.30 -6.59
N ALA A 260 -9.67 5.36 -6.92
CA ALA A 260 -9.16 5.56 -8.25
C ALA A 260 -8.06 4.54 -8.65
N GLY A 261 -7.88 4.30 -9.95
CA GLY A 261 -6.66 3.64 -10.42
C GLY A 261 -5.43 4.51 -10.15
N PHE A 262 -5.58 5.82 -10.34
CA PHE A 262 -4.62 6.84 -10.00
C PHE A 262 -5.28 8.11 -9.47
N HIS A 263 -4.73 8.72 -8.42
CA HIS A 263 -5.25 9.98 -7.91
C HIS A 263 -4.14 10.97 -7.54
N ALA A 264 -3.97 12.02 -8.36
CA ALA A 264 -3.09 13.13 -8.04
C ALA A 264 -3.85 14.19 -7.23
N ILE A 265 -3.25 14.67 -6.14
CA ILE A 265 -3.87 15.62 -5.19
C ILE A 265 -2.98 16.84 -4.93
N ASN A 266 -3.59 17.96 -4.54
CA ASN A 266 -2.93 19.23 -4.22
C ASN A 266 -2.15 19.82 -5.41
N THR A 267 -0.82 19.80 -5.35
CA THR A 267 0.06 20.40 -6.37
C THR A 267 0.87 19.35 -7.12
N ALA A 268 0.51 18.07 -6.99
CA ALA A 268 1.32 16.97 -7.45
C ALA A 268 1.41 16.91 -8.97
N THR A 269 2.50 16.35 -9.47
CA THR A 269 2.69 16.07 -10.89
C THR A 269 2.58 14.58 -11.15
N MET A 270 1.73 14.18 -12.09
CA MET A 270 1.55 12.78 -12.47
C MET A 270 1.68 12.59 -13.99
N GLU A 271 2.58 11.71 -14.40
CA GLU A 271 2.81 11.39 -15.81
C GLU A 271 2.62 9.90 -16.07
N LEU A 272 1.65 9.58 -16.92
CA LEU A 272 1.29 8.20 -17.26
C LEU A 272 1.60 7.93 -18.72
N THR A 273 2.30 6.84 -19.00
CA THR A 273 2.63 6.41 -20.36
C THR A 273 2.39 4.92 -20.54
N ASN A 274 1.52 4.55 -21.50
CA ASN A 274 1.21 3.17 -21.88
C ASN A 274 0.66 2.30 -20.73
N VAL A 275 -0.16 2.89 -19.85
CA VAL A 275 -0.72 2.20 -18.67
C VAL A 275 -2.10 1.64 -18.97
N VAL A 276 -2.43 0.48 -18.38
CA VAL A 276 -3.77 -0.10 -18.40
C VAL A 276 -4.48 0.18 -17.08
N VAL A 277 -5.66 0.80 -17.13
CA VAL A 277 -6.44 1.22 -15.96
C VAL A 277 -7.86 0.68 -16.07
N GLN A 278 -8.26 -0.21 -15.15
CA GLN A 278 -9.49 -0.97 -15.32
C GLN A 278 -10.30 -1.19 -14.04
N ARG A 279 -11.63 -1.05 -14.12
CA ARG A 279 -12.55 -1.48 -13.04
C ARG A 279 -12.25 -0.92 -11.65
N ASN A 280 -11.64 0.26 -11.58
CA ASN A 280 -11.44 0.98 -10.33
C ASN A 280 -12.71 1.71 -9.90
N SER A 281 -12.68 2.32 -8.72
CA SER A 281 -13.78 3.00 -8.03
C SER A 281 -14.88 2.06 -7.52
N ARG A 282 -14.47 0.85 -7.08
CA ARG A 282 -15.39 -0.20 -6.65
C ARG A 282 -16.16 0.11 -5.37
N ASN A 283 -15.56 0.87 -4.46
CA ASN A 283 -16.12 1.20 -3.15
C ASN A 283 -16.67 2.62 -3.09
N ARG A 284 -16.24 3.50 -4.02
CA ARG A 284 -16.61 4.91 -4.06
C ARG A 284 -16.91 5.37 -5.49
N THR A 285 -18.20 5.44 -5.81
CA THR A 285 -18.67 5.93 -7.12
C THR A 285 -19.03 7.41 -7.02
N MET A 286 -18.08 8.30 -7.33
CA MET A 286 -18.30 9.74 -7.41
C MET A 286 -17.94 10.24 -8.81
N GLY A 287 -18.55 11.34 -9.28
CA GLY A 287 -18.29 11.86 -10.64
C GLY A 287 -16.94 12.54 -10.85
N TYR A 288 -16.02 12.35 -9.92
CA TYR A 288 -14.65 12.85 -9.93
C TYR A 288 -13.64 11.83 -9.37
N TYR A 289 -14.07 10.57 -9.19
CA TYR A 289 -13.22 9.43 -8.84
C TYR A 289 -13.46 8.31 -9.85
N GLY A 290 -12.41 7.85 -10.52
CA GLY A 290 -12.55 6.95 -11.67
C GLY A 290 -11.30 6.12 -11.96
N GLY A 291 -10.92 6.05 -13.23
CA GLY A 291 -9.65 5.45 -13.62
C GLY A 291 -8.47 6.32 -13.20
N ILE A 292 -8.41 7.56 -13.67
CA ILE A 292 -7.30 8.49 -13.44
C ILE A 292 -7.84 9.88 -13.08
N ASP A 293 -7.49 10.37 -11.89
CA ASP A 293 -8.02 11.62 -11.36
C ASP A 293 -6.90 12.64 -11.07
N PHE A 294 -7.14 13.89 -11.47
CA PHE A 294 -6.28 15.05 -11.24
C PHE A 294 -7.04 16.14 -10.46
N ASN A 295 -6.88 16.18 -9.14
CA ASN A 295 -7.53 17.11 -8.23
C ASN A 295 -6.73 18.42 -8.05
N ASN A 296 -7.38 19.46 -7.51
CA ASN A 296 -6.76 20.73 -7.13
C ASN A 296 -5.93 21.42 -8.26
N ASP A 297 -4.64 21.64 -8.01
CA ASP A 297 -3.66 22.31 -8.87
C ASP A 297 -2.66 21.32 -9.50
N THR A 298 -3.04 20.05 -9.55
CA THR A 298 -2.22 18.99 -10.12
C THR A 298 -1.99 19.17 -11.61
N ARG A 299 -0.92 18.54 -12.10
CA ARG A 299 -0.39 18.72 -13.45
C ARG A 299 0.10 17.41 -14.02
N GLY A 300 0.24 17.35 -15.34
CA GLY A 300 1.03 16.30 -15.99
C GLY A 300 0.43 15.82 -17.29
N LYS A 301 0.45 14.51 -17.51
CA LYS A 301 0.00 13.93 -18.79
C LYS A 301 -0.51 12.50 -18.69
N ILE A 302 -1.41 12.16 -19.61
CA ILE A 302 -1.87 10.82 -19.90
C ILE A 302 -1.55 10.54 -21.38
N GLN A 303 -0.70 9.55 -21.64
CA GLN A 303 -0.24 9.25 -22.99
C GLN A 303 -0.31 7.75 -23.27
N GLY A 304 -0.89 7.34 -24.41
CA GLY A 304 -0.89 5.94 -24.85
C GLY A 304 -1.65 4.98 -23.92
N CYS A 305 -2.50 5.48 -23.03
CA CYS A 305 -3.13 4.66 -21.99
C CYS A 305 -4.41 3.98 -22.49
N THR A 306 -4.75 2.84 -21.87
CA THR A 306 -6.05 2.18 -22.04
C THR A 306 -6.81 2.24 -20.72
N ILE A 307 -7.98 2.87 -20.74
CA ILE A 307 -8.79 3.15 -19.57
C ILE A 307 -10.18 2.60 -19.79
N GLU A 308 -10.57 1.53 -19.08
CA GLU A 308 -11.85 0.89 -19.38
C GLU A 308 -12.57 0.25 -18.21
N GLY A 309 -13.90 0.28 -18.27
CA GLY A 309 -14.75 -0.43 -17.32
C GLY A 309 -14.66 0.10 -15.88
N ASN A 310 -14.17 1.33 -15.66
CA ASN A 310 -14.14 1.92 -14.32
C ASN A 310 -15.57 2.27 -13.86
N PHE A 311 -15.81 2.15 -12.55
CA PHE A 311 -17.10 2.46 -11.94
C PHE A 311 -17.32 3.96 -11.73
N GLY A 312 -16.35 4.79 -12.11
CA GLY A 312 -16.48 6.24 -12.32
C GLY A 312 -16.11 6.66 -13.76
N PRO A 313 -15.67 7.90 -14.00
CA PRO A 313 -15.09 8.30 -15.28
C PRO A 313 -13.84 7.48 -15.61
N GLY A 314 -13.43 7.45 -16.88
CA GLY A 314 -12.12 6.92 -17.24
C GLY A 314 -11.02 7.84 -16.71
N PHE A 315 -11.11 9.12 -17.03
CA PHE A 315 -10.28 10.13 -16.40
C PHE A 315 -11.07 11.39 -16.04
N TRP A 316 -10.63 12.06 -14.99
CA TRP A 316 -11.20 13.32 -14.55
C TRP A 316 -10.10 14.33 -14.20
N ARG A 317 -10.29 15.58 -14.65
CA ARG A 317 -9.35 16.69 -14.42
C ARG A 317 -10.11 17.89 -13.89
N LEU A 318 -9.76 18.35 -12.69
CA LEU A 318 -10.34 19.58 -12.14
C LEU A 318 -9.98 20.79 -13.00
N LYS A 319 -8.71 20.83 -13.45
CA LYS A 319 -8.16 21.89 -14.31
C LYS A 319 -7.61 21.29 -15.61
N PRO A 320 -8.45 21.11 -16.65
CA PRO A 320 -8.05 20.42 -17.89
C PRO A 320 -6.79 20.99 -18.56
N VAL A 321 -6.58 22.31 -18.46
CA VAL A 321 -5.40 22.99 -19.03
C VAL A 321 -4.06 22.53 -18.44
N ASN A 322 -4.06 21.94 -17.23
CA ASN A 322 -2.85 21.46 -16.56
C ASN A 322 -2.44 20.05 -17.01
N VAL A 323 -3.30 19.33 -17.74
CA VAL A 323 -3.14 17.91 -18.00
C VAL A 323 -3.39 17.60 -19.47
N ARG A 324 -2.30 17.25 -20.17
CA ARG A 324 -2.38 16.83 -21.56
C ARG A 324 -2.81 15.37 -21.66
N VAL A 325 -3.78 15.09 -22.51
CA VAL A 325 -4.19 13.73 -22.88
C VAL A 325 -3.90 13.52 -24.36
N SER A 326 -3.18 12.45 -24.71
CA SER A 326 -2.94 12.08 -26.11
C SER A 326 -2.90 10.56 -26.28
N ASP A 327 -3.29 10.10 -27.47
CA ASP A 327 -3.15 8.70 -27.90
C ASP A 327 -3.78 7.70 -26.89
N THR A 328 -4.80 8.13 -26.16
CA THR A 328 -5.40 7.39 -25.03
C THR A 328 -6.79 6.92 -25.42
N VAL A 329 -7.08 5.66 -25.14
CA VAL A 329 -8.40 5.06 -25.34
C VAL A 329 -9.12 4.98 -24.00
N SER A 330 -10.29 5.62 -23.91
CA SER A 330 -11.16 5.55 -22.75
C SER A 330 -12.55 5.09 -23.16
N ARG A 331 -13.05 3.97 -22.59
CA ARG A 331 -14.31 3.35 -23.02
C ARG A 331 -14.96 2.51 -21.94
N GLY A 332 -16.29 2.36 -22.02
CA GLY A 332 -17.05 1.47 -21.14
C GLY A 332 -16.99 1.85 -19.66
N ASN A 333 -16.55 3.07 -19.33
CA ASN A 333 -16.59 3.61 -17.97
C ASN A 333 -18.04 4.01 -17.63
N SER A 334 -18.42 3.94 -16.36
CA SER A 334 -19.80 4.20 -15.94
C SER A 334 -20.21 5.67 -16.09
N GLN A 335 -19.22 6.57 -16.17
CA GLN A 335 -19.41 8.01 -16.31
C GLN A 335 -18.52 8.56 -17.41
N ALA A 336 -18.90 9.74 -17.92
CA ALA A 336 -18.17 10.43 -18.98
C ALA A 336 -16.84 11.02 -18.45
N ASP A 337 -15.81 10.98 -19.29
CA ASP A 337 -14.52 11.61 -18.99
C ASP A 337 -14.64 13.14 -18.90
N ARG A 338 -13.75 13.76 -18.11
CA ARG A 338 -13.72 15.22 -17.90
C ARG A 338 -12.31 15.78 -17.90
#